data_AF-A0A5C7DSQ1-F1
#
_entry.id   AF-A0A5C7DSQ1-F1
#
_cell.length_a   1.000
_cell.length_b   1.000
_cell.length_c   1.000
_cell.angle_alpha   90.00
_cell.angle_beta   90.00
_cell.angle_gamma   90.00
#
_symmetry.space_group_name_H-M   'P 1'
#
loop_
_entity.id
_entity.type
_entity.pdbx_description
1 polymer ?
#
loop_
_entity_poly.entity_id
_entity_poly.type
_entity_poly.pdbx_seq_one_letter_code
_entity_poly.pdbx_strand_id
1 'polypeptide(L)'
;MISKIFVKNNTLIILAKHHVAYMELNHDDTKKTIKNLIKHYTFAKAQSIFANINNIKILSDRNFIHQNQTNINSKKHFIELSNAKFSNNITNPILHKQFEQLREIIKNARK
;
A
#
# COMPACT_ATOMS: atom_id res chain seq x y z
N MET A 1 -4.87 11.89 -6.08
CA MET A 1 -3.89 11.56 -7.13
C MET A 1 -2.57 12.31 -6.94
N ILE A 2 -2.49 13.62 -7.19
CA ILE A 2 -1.28 14.43 -6.95
C ILE A 2 -1.37 15.14 -5.59
N SER A 3 -0.24 15.22 -4.88
CA SER A 3 -0.08 15.90 -3.59
C SER A 3 0.49 17.31 -3.79
N LYS A 4 1.65 17.41 -4.45
CA LYS A 4 2.36 18.67 -4.69
C LYS A 4 3.08 18.62 -6.03
N ILE A 5 3.24 19.79 -6.64
CA ILE A 5 4.01 20.00 -7.87
C ILE A 5 4.96 21.16 -7.62
N PHE A 6 6.23 20.99 -7.92
CA PHE A 6 7.22 22.06 -7.81
C PHE A 6 8.41 21.83 -8.73
N VAL A 7 9.18 22.89 -8.98
CA VAL A 7 10.38 22.84 -9.81
C VAL A 7 11.60 22.97 -8.89
N LYS A 8 12.59 22.08 -9.09
CA LYS A 8 13.89 22.15 -8.40
C LYS A 8 14.98 21.71 -9.36
N ASN A 9 16.06 22.49 -9.48
CA ASN A 9 17.22 22.17 -10.34
C ASN A 9 16.78 21.75 -11.76
N ASN A 10 15.98 22.60 -12.42
CA ASN A 10 15.50 22.35 -13.79
C ASN A 10 14.67 21.06 -13.95
N THR A 11 14.18 20.49 -12.86
CA THR A 11 13.38 19.26 -12.82
C THR A 11 11.99 19.57 -12.27
N LEU A 12 10.96 19.19 -13.03
CA LEU A 12 9.59 19.16 -12.53
C LEU A 12 9.41 17.95 -11.62
N ILE A 13 9.09 18.19 -10.37
CA ILE A 13 8.82 17.13 -9.39
C ILE A 13 7.32 17.10 -9.13
N ILE A 14 6.71 15.94 -9.36
CA ILE A 14 5.30 15.68 -9.07
C ILE A 14 5.25 14.61 -7.98
N LEU A 15 4.68 14.97 -6.82
CA LEU A 15 4.47 14.04 -5.71
C LEU A 15 3.09 13.38 -5.83
N ALA A 16 3.06 12.05 -5.92
CA ALA A 16 1.85 11.24 -5.98
C ALA A 16 1.40 10.80 -4.58
N LYS A 17 0.10 10.92 -4.29
CA LYS A 17 -0.50 10.58 -2.99
C LYS A 17 -0.53 9.07 -2.70
N HIS A 18 -0.72 8.25 -3.74
CA HIS A 18 -0.90 6.79 -3.62
C HIS A 18 -0.05 6.04 -4.65
N HIS A 19 0.18 4.75 -4.43
CA HIS A 19 0.97 3.90 -5.33
C HIS A 19 0.34 3.81 -6.73
N VAL A 20 -0.99 3.70 -6.84
CA VAL A 20 -1.69 3.67 -8.13
C VAL A 20 -1.43 4.95 -8.93
N ALA A 21 -1.57 6.12 -8.29
CA ALA A 21 -1.29 7.40 -8.93
C ALA A 21 0.18 7.54 -9.34
N TYR A 22 1.11 6.98 -8.56
CA TYR A 22 2.53 6.92 -8.94
C TYR A 22 2.71 6.07 -10.21
N MET A 23 2.08 4.89 -10.29
CA MET A 23 2.19 4.00 -11.45
C MET A 23 1.63 4.65 -12.72
N GLU A 24 0.43 5.25 -12.65
CA GLU A 24 -0.20 5.92 -13.79
C GLU A 24 0.64 7.11 -14.31
N LEU A 25 1.14 7.94 -13.38
CA LEU A 25 1.92 9.13 -13.74
C LEU A 25 3.34 8.81 -14.20
N ASN A 26 3.94 7.74 -13.66
CA ASN A 26 5.30 7.34 -13.99
C ASN A 26 5.39 6.48 -15.26
N HIS A 27 4.26 6.18 -15.90
CA HIS A 27 4.21 5.55 -17.22
C HIS A 27 4.87 6.44 -18.29
N ASP A 28 5.53 5.82 -19.26
CA ASP A 28 6.34 6.55 -20.25
C ASP A 28 5.48 7.44 -21.15
N ASP A 29 4.32 6.98 -21.58
CA ASP A 29 3.37 7.78 -22.37
C ASP A 29 2.85 9.00 -21.60
N THR A 30 2.59 8.83 -20.31
CA THR A 30 2.15 9.93 -19.43
C THR A 30 3.26 10.96 -19.30
N LYS A 31 4.50 10.52 -19.03
CA LYS A 31 5.66 11.43 -18.98
C LYS A 31 5.89 12.15 -20.30
N LYS A 32 5.72 11.47 -21.44
CA LYS A 32 5.82 12.08 -22.79
C LYS A 32 4.73 13.15 -22.99
N THR A 33 3.51 12.85 -22.58
CA THR A 33 2.38 13.79 -22.66
C THR A 33 2.64 15.03 -21.81
N ILE A 34 3.13 14.87 -20.58
CA ILE A 34 3.49 16.00 -19.71
C ILE A 34 4.60 16.85 -20.34
N LYS A 35 5.64 16.22 -20.91
CA LYS A 35 6.71 16.96 -21.63
C LYS A 35 6.17 17.78 -22.79
N ASN A 36 5.27 17.21 -23.59
CA ASN A 36 4.65 17.91 -24.71
C ASN A 36 3.81 19.09 -24.23
N LEU A 37 3.02 18.91 -23.17
CA LEU A 37 2.22 19.97 -22.58
C LEU A 37 3.08 21.15 -22.09
N ILE A 38 4.18 20.85 -21.40
CA ILE A 38 5.15 21.86 -20.96
C ILE A 38 5.72 22.59 -22.18
N LYS A 39 6.15 21.88 -23.21
CA LYS A 39 6.72 22.47 -24.42
C LYS A 39 5.73 23.42 -25.12
N HIS A 40 4.47 23.02 -25.25
CA HIS A 40 3.44 23.88 -25.82
C HIS A 40 3.17 25.11 -24.95
N TYR A 41 3.14 24.93 -23.63
CA TYR A 41 2.96 26.03 -22.69
C TYR A 41 4.12 27.04 -22.75
N THR A 42 5.36 26.57 -22.78
CA THR A 42 6.56 27.43 -22.84
C THR A 42 6.69 28.13 -24.19
N PHE A 43 6.19 27.52 -25.27
CA PHE A 43 6.11 28.18 -26.57
C PHE A 43 5.19 29.42 -26.52
N ALA A 44 4.04 29.31 -25.86
CA ALA A 44 3.13 30.45 -25.67
C ALA A 44 3.61 31.43 -24.59
N LYS A 45 4.31 30.95 -23.55
CA LYS A 45 4.81 31.75 -22.41
C LYS A 45 6.27 31.43 -22.09
N ALA A 46 7.17 32.06 -22.84
CA ALA A 46 8.61 31.84 -22.73
C ALA A 46 9.22 32.28 -21.38
N GLN A 47 8.61 33.23 -20.67
CA GLN A 47 9.10 33.71 -19.36
C GLN A 47 8.61 32.87 -18.17
N SER A 48 7.96 31.74 -18.42
CA SER A 48 7.42 30.90 -17.34
C SER A 48 8.52 30.13 -16.59
N ILE A 49 8.22 29.73 -15.35
CA ILE A 49 9.08 28.84 -14.55
C ILE A 49 9.34 27.49 -15.23
N PHE A 50 8.53 27.13 -16.24
CA PHE A 50 8.63 25.89 -16.98
C PHE A 50 9.61 25.94 -18.15
N ALA A 51 10.06 27.13 -18.56
CA ALA A 51 10.94 27.32 -19.71
C ALA A 51 12.28 26.57 -19.59
N ASN A 52 12.77 26.46 -18.36
CA ASN A 52 14.07 25.84 -18.06
C ASN A 52 13.95 24.39 -17.58
N ILE A 53 12.80 23.73 -17.79
CA ILE A 53 12.60 22.35 -17.32
C ILE A 53 13.13 21.36 -18.35
N ASN A 54 14.10 20.56 -17.93
CA ASN A 54 14.75 19.57 -18.77
C ASN A 54 14.33 18.14 -18.38
N ASN A 55 13.88 17.96 -17.15
CA ASN A 55 13.57 16.65 -16.60
C ASN A 55 12.24 16.62 -15.83
N ILE A 56 11.63 15.45 -15.76
CA ILE A 56 10.39 15.22 -15.01
C ILE A 56 10.59 14.02 -14.10
N LYS A 57 10.30 14.19 -12.81
CA LYS A 57 10.40 13.14 -11.81
C LYS A 57 9.07 12.98 -11.08
N ILE A 58 8.49 11.79 -11.17
CA ILE A 58 7.35 11.38 -10.37
C ILE A 58 7.89 10.70 -9.11
N LEU A 59 7.41 11.08 -7.92
CA LEU A 59 7.79 10.47 -6.65
C LEU A 59 6.55 10.18 -5.81
N SER A 60 6.62 9.21 -4.90
CA SER A 60 5.57 8.98 -3.90
C SER A 60 5.71 9.97 -2.73
N ASP A 61 4.59 10.53 -2.28
CA ASP A 61 4.53 11.38 -1.09
C ASP A 61 4.44 10.52 0.17
N ARG A 62 5.60 10.28 0.81
CA ARG A 62 5.68 9.48 2.04
C ARG A 62 4.90 10.13 3.20
N ASN A 63 4.85 11.47 3.24
CA ASN A 63 4.16 12.17 4.32
C ASN A 63 2.64 11.99 4.23
N PHE A 64 2.11 11.90 3.01
CA PHE A 64 0.69 11.61 2.78
C PHE A 64 0.31 10.20 3.24
N ILE A 65 1.20 9.21 3.06
CA ILE A 65 0.98 7.83 3.51
C ILE A 65 0.94 7.75 5.05
N HIS A 66 1.87 8.41 5.73
CA HIS A 66 1.93 8.39 7.19
C HIS A 66 0.71 9.03 7.87
N GLN A 67 0.15 10.11 7.31
CA GLN A 67 -1.07 10.72 7.85
C GLN A 67 -2.26 9.75 7.86
N ASN A 68 -2.39 8.89 6.85
CA ASN A 68 -3.48 7.90 6.77
C ASN A 68 -3.25 6.66 7.65
N GLN A 69 -2.02 6.37 8.07
CA GLN A 69 -1.70 5.20 8.89
C GLN A 69 -1.90 5.44 10.39
N THR A 70 -1.90 6.69 10.85
CA THR A 70 -2.09 7.03 12.27
C THR A 70 -3.45 6.62 12.85
N ASN A 71 -4.42 6.28 11.99
CA ASN A 71 -5.77 5.84 12.38
C ASN A 71 -6.04 4.35 12.14
N ILE A 72 -5.01 3.53 11.92
CA ILE A 72 -5.21 2.08 11.93
C ILE A 72 -5.18 1.65 13.39
N ASN A 73 -6.31 1.80 14.09
CA ASN A 73 -6.58 1.02 15.30
C ASN A 73 -6.22 -0.42 14.95
N SER A 74 -5.17 -0.97 15.56
CA SER A 74 -4.77 -2.36 15.37
C SER A 74 -5.98 -3.20 15.73
N LYS A 75 -6.74 -3.66 14.72
CA LYS A 75 -7.83 -4.60 14.94
C LYS A 75 -7.17 -5.81 15.59
N LYS A 76 -7.35 -5.98 16.90
CA LYS A 76 -6.93 -7.18 17.61
C LYS A 76 -7.44 -8.35 16.78
N HIS A 77 -6.54 -9.11 16.19
CA HIS A 77 -6.92 -10.28 15.43
C HIS A 77 -7.44 -11.29 16.45
N PHE A 78 -8.77 -11.40 16.53
CA PHE A 78 -9.39 -12.44 17.34
C PHE A 78 -9.19 -13.75 16.58
N ILE A 79 -8.40 -14.65 17.17
CA ILE A 79 -8.32 -16.03 16.72
C ILE A 79 -9.50 -16.75 17.37
N GLU A 80 -10.50 -17.12 16.58
CA GLU A 80 -11.62 -17.93 17.07
C GLU A 80 -11.14 -19.37 17.31
N LEU A 81 -10.81 -19.69 18.55
CA LEU A 81 -10.42 -21.05 18.94
C LEU A 81 -11.63 -21.99 18.85
N SER A 82 -11.40 -23.25 18.47
CA SER A 82 -12.44 -24.30 18.40
C SER A 82 -13.07 -24.61 19.77
N ASN A 83 -14.36 -24.97 19.78
CA ASN A 83 -15.11 -25.37 20.98
C ASN A 83 -14.75 -26.76 21.54
N ALA A 84 -13.88 -27.53 20.86
CA ALA A 84 -13.49 -28.88 21.27
C ALA A 84 -14.66 -29.88 21.50
N LYS A 85 -15.82 -29.62 20.87
CA LYS A 85 -17.06 -30.43 20.95
C LYS A 85 -17.17 -31.53 19.87
N PHE A 86 -16.07 -31.84 19.18
CA PHE A 86 -16.05 -32.87 18.14
C PHE A 86 -16.21 -34.29 18.73
N SER A 87 -16.82 -35.23 18.01
CA SER A 87 -16.90 -36.63 18.43
C SER A 87 -15.62 -37.38 18.06
N ASN A 88 -15.21 -38.34 18.90
CA ASN A 88 -14.10 -39.23 18.63
C ASN A 88 -14.66 -40.59 18.20
N ASN A 89 -14.53 -40.94 16.91
CA ASN A 89 -15.03 -42.21 16.38
C ASN A 89 -13.89 -43.19 16.07
N ILE A 90 -12.69 -42.95 16.62
CA ILE A 90 -11.50 -43.75 16.32
C ILE A 90 -11.54 -45.04 17.13
N THR A 91 -11.48 -46.18 16.46
CA THR A 91 -11.48 -47.52 17.08
C THR A 91 -10.11 -47.94 17.61
N ASN A 92 -9.02 -47.41 17.05
CA ASN A 92 -7.67 -47.71 17.49
C ASN A 92 -7.38 -47.02 18.84
N PRO A 93 -7.01 -47.76 19.91
CA PRO A 93 -6.85 -47.22 21.26
C PRO A 93 -5.72 -46.19 21.38
N ILE A 94 -4.65 -46.33 20.61
CA ILE A 94 -3.49 -45.41 20.64
C ILE A 94 -3.91 -44.06 20.06
N LEU A 95 -4.54 -44.08 18.89
CA LEU A 95 -4.99 -42.88 18.20
C LEU A 95 -6.15 -42.21 18.96
N HIS A 96 -7.05 -42.99 19.55
CA HIS A 96 -8.12 -42.47 20.40
C HIS A 96 -7.56 -41.67 21.57
N LYS A 97 -6.50 -42.17 22.24
CA LYS A 97 -5.85 -41.46 23.34
C LYS A 97 -5.20 -40.15 22.88
N GLN A 98 -4.49 -40.17 21.76
CA GLN A 98 -3.86 -38.96 21.19
C GLN A 98 -4.89 -37.88 20.83
N PHE A 99 -6.04 -38.29 20.30
CA PHE A 99 -7.15 -37.38 20.00
C PHE A 99 -7.68 -36.68 21.25
N GLU A 100 -7.91 -37.42 22.34
CA GLU A 100 -8.37 -36.83 23.59
C GLU A 100 -7.32 -35.91 24.23
N GLN A 101 -6.02 -36.22 24.09
CA GLN A 101 -4.95 -35.31 24.51
C GLN A 101 -5.00 -33.97 23.76
N LEU A 102 -5.19 -34.00 22.43
CA LEU A 102 -5.34 -32.78 21.63
C LEU A 102 -6.58 -31.99 22.03
N ARG A 103 -7.70 -32.67 22.32
CA ARG A 103 -8.93 -32.03 22.81
C ARG A 103 -8.69 -31.24 24.10
N GLU A 104 -7.97 -31.83 25.06
CA GLU A 104 -7.66 -31.16 26.32
C GLU A 104 -6.72 -29.95 26.14
N ILE A 105 -5.75 -30.05 25.23
CA ILE A 105 -4.88 -28.90 24.88
C ILE A 105 -5.73 -27.73 24.35
N ILE A 106 -6.68 -28.00 23.44
CA ILE A 106 -7.56 -26.97 22.87
C ILE A 106 -8.47 -26.35 23.94
N LYS A 107 -9.00 -27.17 24.87
CA LYS A 107 -9.82 -26.66 25.99
C LYS A 107 -9.01 -25.78 26.95
N ASN A 108 -7.77 -26.16 27.24
CA ASN A 108 -6.91 -25.43 28.17
C ASN A 108 -6.40 -24.11 27.59
N ALA A 109 -6.19 -24.03 26.27
CA ALA A 109 -5.80 -22.78 25.59
C ALA A 109 -6.87 -21.67 25.65
N ARG A 110 -8.06 -21.96 26.19
CA ARG A 110 -9.15 -21.00 26.40
C ARG A 110 -9.29 -20.50 27.84
N LYS A 111 -8.64 -21.14 28.82
CA LYS A 111 -8.59 -20.66 30.21
C LYS A 111 -7.59 -19.52 30.31
#